data_AF-A0A0Q6Z9R9-F1
#
_entry.id   AF-A0A0Q6Z9R9-F1
#
_cell.length_a   1.000
_cell.length_b   1.000
_cell.length_c   1.000
_cell.angle_alpha   90.00
_cell.angle_beta   90.00
_cell.angle_gamma   90.00
#
_symmetry.space_group_name_H-M   'P 1'
#
loop_
_entity.id
_entity.type
_entity.pdbx_description
1 polymer ?
#
loop_
_entity_poly.entity_id
_entity_poly.type
_entity_poly.pdbx_seq_one_letter_code
_entity_poly.pdbx_strand_id
1 'polypeptide(L)'
;MQQASILPASTHTPPHYIVGSWGHLFAGEKSERMTRIVLDAHSQKLIHLSVLANRAVEDSYREGSRAEAADVEDSLLNANGELFDNPTDYGLASVSELPAWLTGGFSINDVVFYRPDPNAYGAITVSAVGVKIEGYSAHREMALPFMASDLYTAEALGKELELLIFESTDVLNRREKIVARISALLSAAKL
;
A
#
# COMPACT_ATOMS: atom_id res chain seq x y z
N MET A 1 -42.23 -23.88 -19.06
CA MET A 1 -40.80 -24.14 -18.78
C MET A 1 -39.99 -22.99 -19.34
N GLN A 2 -39.43 -22.13 -18.47
CA GLN A 2 -38.20 -21.40 -18.73
C GLN A 2 -37.69 -20.93 -17.36
N GLN A 3 -36.52 -21.46 -17.01
CA GLN A 3 -35.82 -21.22 -15.75
C GLN A 3 -35.32 -19.78 -15.73
N ALA A 4 -35.67 -19.02 -14.70
CA ALA A 4 -34.95 -17.80 -14.35
C ALA A 4 -33.59 -18.21 -13.78
N SER A 5 -32.53 -17.89 -14.52
CA SER A 5 -31.15 -18.09 -14.10
C SER A 5 -30.85 -17.12 -12.96
N ILE A 6 -30.78 -17.64 -11.74
CA ILE A 6 -30.32 -16.92 -10.55
C ILE A 6 -28.81 -16.71 -10.77
N LEU A 7 -28.39 -15.47 -11.01
CA LEU A 7 -26.98 -15.11 -10.92
C LEU A 7 -26.52 -15.40 -9.48
N PRO A 8 -25.41 -16.14 -9.25
CA PRO A 8 -24.88 -16.25 -7.90
C PRO A 8 -24.45 -14.84 -7.45
N ALA A 9 -24.95 -14.42 -6.29
CA ALA A 9 -24.41 -13.28 -5.58
C ALA A 9 -22.88 -13.48 -5.48
N SER A 10 -22.10 -12.49 -5.92
CA SER A 10 -20.67 -12.47 -5.69
C SER A 10 -20.43 -12.67 -4.20
N THR A 11 -20.01 -13.88 -3.81
CA THR A 11 -19.56 -14.18 -2.45
C THR A 11 -18.24 -13.46 -2.27
N HIS A 12 -18.30 -12.16 -1.94
CA HIS A 12 -17.19 -11.48 -1.32
C HIS A 12 -17.00 -12.15 0.05
N THR A 13 -16.11 -13.13 0.11
CA THR A 13 -15.55 -13.55 1.39
C THR A 13 -14.93 -12.29 1.99
N PRO A 14 -15.39 -11.79 3.14
CA PRO A 14 -14.81 -10.58 3.72
C PRO A 14 -13.33 -10.88 4.02
N PRO A 15 -12.39 -9.99 3.68
CA PRO A 15 -11.00 -10.17 4.08
C PRO A 15 -10.91 -10.20 5.62
N HIS A 16 -10.02 -11.02 6.18
CA HIS A 16 -9.91 -11.23 7.63
C HIS A 16 -8.50 -10.86 8.09
N TYR A 17 -8.19 -9.57 8.15
CA TYR A 17 -6.87 -9.11 8.60
C TYR A 17 -6.89 -8.73 10.08
N ILE A 18 -5.79 -9.01 10.80
CA ILE A 18 -5.54 -8.47 12.14
C ILE A 18 -4.43 -7.44 12.03
N VAL A 19 -4.69 -6.21 12.48
CA VAL A 19 -3.79 -5.07 12.32
C VAL A 19 -3.57 -4.33 13.61
N GLY A 20 -2.41 -3.72 13.78
CA GLY A 20 -2.16 -2.86 14.92
C GLY A 20 -0.68 -2.56 15.13
N SER A 21 -0.41 -1.97 16.28
CA SER A 21 0.94 -1.67 16.73
C SER A 21 1.42 -2.76 17.70
N TRP A 22 2.66 -3.22 17.54
CA TRP A 22 3.24 -4.26 18.38
C TRP A 22 4.64 -3.86 18.83
N GLY A 23 4.88 -3.85 20.14
CA GLY A 23 6.22 -3.64 20.70
C GLY A 23 7.03 -4.92 20.60
N HIS A 24 8.17 -4.90 19.92
CA HIS A 24 9.04 -6.07 19.76
C HIS A 24 10.48 -5.78 20.16
N LEU A 25 11.08 -6.69 20.93
CA LEU A 25 12.51 -6.65 21.25
C LEU A 25 13.27 -7.56 20.27
N PHE A 26 13.75 -6.97 19.19
CA PHE A 26 14.54 -7.69 18.19
C PHE A 26 15.84 -8.26 18.78
N ALA A 27 16.26 -9.41 18.25
CA ALA A 27 17.51 -10.04 18.65
C ALA A 27 18.72 -9.09 18.53
N GLY A 28 19.48 -8.94 19.62
CA GLY A 28 20.66 -8.08 19.69
C GLY A 28 20.37 -6.61 20.02
N GLU A 29 19.11 -6.24 20.20
CA GLU A 29 18.74 -4.90 20.64
C GLU A 29 18.59 -4.79 22.15
N LYS A 30 18.86 -3.59 22.67
CA LYS A 30 18.77 -3.29 24.12
C LYS A 30 17.39 -2.82 24.57
N SER A 31 16.46 -2.63 23.63
CA SER A 31 15.18 -1.99 23.91
C SER A 31 14.20 -2.27 22.79
N GLU A 32 12.92 -2.34 23.15
CA GLU A 32 11.83 -2.60 22.22
C GLU A 32 11.74 -1.52 21.13
N ARG A 33 11.33 -1.94 19.94
CA ARG A 33 10.90 -1.06 18.86
C ARG A 33 9.41 -1.23 18.64
N MET A 34 8.76 -0.11 18.37
CA MET A 34 7.38 -0.14 17.91
C MET A 34 7.35 -0.66 16.48
N THR A 35 6.42 -1.57 16.21
CA THR A 35 6.15 -2.10 14.88
C THR A 35 4.69 -1.88 14.53
N ARG A 36 4.38 -1.85 13.23
CA ARG A 36 3.02 -1.97 12.70
C ARG A 36 2.93 -3.30 11.97
N ILE A 37 1.95 -4.10 12.33
CA ILE A 37 1.78 -5.45 11.81
C ILE A 37 0.47 -5.58 11.05
N VAL A 38 0.48 -6.49 10.09
CA VAL A 38 -0.71 -7.02 9.44
C VAL A 38 -0.55 -8.53 9.42
N LEU A 39 -1.54 -9.22 9.95
CA LEU A 39 -1.68 -10.66 9.92
C LEU A 39 -2.87 -11.03 9.05
N ASP A 40 -2.73 -12.10 8.28
CA ASP A 40 -3.89 -12.80 7.71
C ASP A 40 -4.44 -13.75 8.77
N ALA A 41 -5.67 -13.51 9.23
CA ALA A 41 -6.28 -14.29 10.29
C ALA A 41 -6.68 -15.70 9.82
N HIS A 42 -6.85 -15.93 8.52
CA HIS A 42 -7.17 -17.25 7.98
C HIS A 42 -5.92 -18.14 7.91
N SER A 43 -4.84 -17.62 7.32
CA SER A 43 -3.58 -18.37 7.23
C SER A 43 -2.73 -18.30 8.50
N GLN A 44 -3.10 -17.42 9.45
CA GLN A 44 -2.34 -17.12 10.66
C GLN A 44 -0.89 -16.76 10.35
N LYS A 45 -0.71 -15.88 9.37
CA LYS A 45 0.61 -15.47 8.88
C LYS A 45 0.82 -13.98 9.02
N LEU A 46 2.04 -13.59 9.39
CA LEU A 46 2.48 -12.20 9.31
C LEU A 46 2.67 -11.86 7.84
N ILE A 47 1.84 -10.95 7.34
CA ILE A 47 1.81 -10.59 5.94
C ILE A 47 2.42 -9.20 5.69
N HIS A 48 2.50 -8.35 6.71
CA HIS A 48 3.28 -7.11 6.63
C HIS A 48 3.87 -6.72 7.98
N LEU A 49 5.09 -6.19 7.94
CA LEU A 49 5.80 -5.62 9.08
C LEU A 49 6.41 -4.28 8.69
N SER A 50 6.08 -3.24 9.44
CA SER A 50 6.79 -1.97 9.42
C SER A 50 7.43 -1.73 10.79
N VAL A 51 8.69 -1.30 10.82
CA VAL A 51 9.46 -1.07 12.06
C VAL A 51 9.77 0.42 12.18
N LEU A 52 9.56 1.00 13.37
CA LEU A 52 9.92 2.39 13.63
C LEU A 52 11.44 2.58 13.50
N ALA A 53 11.86 3.35 12.50
CA ALA A 53 13.27 3.57 12.19
C ALA A 53 13.93 4.56 13.16
N ASN A 54 13.21 5.60 13.57
CA ASN A 54 13.67 6.61 14.50
C ASN A 54 12.66 6.83 15.64
N ARG A 55 13.05 6.47 16.86
CA ARG A 55 12.20 6.58 18.05
C ARG A 55 11.80 8.01 18.42
N ALA A 56 12.55 9.01 17.94
CA ALA A 56 12.23 10.42 18.16
C ALA A 56 11.19 10.97 17.15
N VAL A 57 10.83 10.19 16.12
CA VAL A 57 9.92 10.62 15.05
C VAL A 57 8.82 9.57 14.90
N GLU A 58 7.62 9.90 15.36
CA GLU A 58 6.49 8.95 15.51
C GLU A 58 6.11 8.21 14.22
N ASP A 59 6.26 8.85 13.05
CA ASP A 59 5.91 8.27 11.74
C ASP A 59 7.11 7.85 10.88
N SER A 60 8.27 7.63 11.49
CA SER A 60 9.48 7.18 10.78
C SER A 60 9.53 5.67 10.51
N TYR A 61 8.40 5.07 10.10
CA TYR A 61 8.36 3.63 9.83
C TYR A 61 9.09 3.28 8.54
N ARG A 62 9.82 2.17 8.58
CA ARG A 62 10.38 1.50 7.39
C ARG A 62 9.82 0.09 7.27
N GLU A 63 9.89 -0.47 6.07
CA GLU A 63 9.61 -1.89 5.88
C GLU A 63 10.57 -2.75 6.73
N GLY A 64 10.02 -3.78 7.38
CA GLY A 64 10.77 -4.78 8.12
C GLY A 64 11.56 -5.69 7.16
N SER A 65 12.77 -6.05 7.54
CA SER A 65 13.54 -7.06 6.81
C SER A 65 12.92 -8.46 7.01
N ARG A 66 13.28 -9.42 6.14
CA ARG A 66 12.81 -10.81 6.27
C ARG A 66 13.16 -11.45 7.62
N ALA A 67 14.32 -11.13 8.17
CA ALA A 67 14.74 -11.65 9.47
C ALA A 67 13.90 -11.05 10.61
N GLU A 68 13.63 -9.74 10.57
CA GLU A 68 12.75 -9.06 11.52
C GLU A 68 11.31 -9.57 11.44
N ALA A 69 10.81 -9.81 10.22
CA ALA A 69 9.49 -10.40 10.01
C ALA A 69 9.39 -11.80 10.61
N ALA A 70 10.40 -12.65 10.41
CA ALA A 70 10.41 -14.00 10.99
C ALA A 70 10.50 -13.99 12.53
N ASP A 71 11.27 -13.06 13.10
CA ASP A 71 11.39 -12.87 14.57
C ASP A 71 10.05 -12.43 15.18
N VAL A 72 9.39 -11.44 14.57
CA VAL A 72 8.06 -10.99 15.00
C VAL A 72 7.00 -12.08 14.80
N GLU A 73 7.03 -12.78 13.67
CA GLU A 73 6.11 -13.89 13.40
C GLU A 73 6.27 -15.01 14.45
N ASP A 74 7.50 -15.40 14.78
CA ASP A 74 7.76 -16.37 15.84
C ASP A 74 7.18 -15.92 17.19
N SER A 75 7.40 -14.66 17.56
CA SER A 75 6.86 -14.11 18.82
C SER A 75 5.34 -13.98 18.84
N LEU A 76 4.70 -13.68 17.71
CA LEU A 76 3.25 -13.56 17.62
C LEU A 76 2.59 -14.95 17.62
N LEU A 77 3.07 -15.86 16.78
CA LEU A 77 2.45 -17.16 16.57
C LEU A 77 2.75 -18.15 17.68
N ASN A 78 4.00 -18.22 18.16
CA ASN A 78 4.40 -19.24 19.13
C ASN A 78 4.20 -18.82 20.58
N ALA A 79 4.30 -17.51 20.89
CA ALA A 79 4.12 -17.03 22.26
C ALA A 79 2.72 -16.46 22.55
N ASN A 80 1.96 -16.06 21.52
CA ASN A 80 0.69 -15.34 21.67
C ASN A 80 -0.42 -15.86 20.75
N GLY A 81 -0.49 -17.18 20.52
CA GLY A 81 -1.46 -17.78 19.58
C GLY A 81 -2.94 -17.44 19.86
N GLU A 82 -3.28 -17.05 21.09
CA GLU A 82 -4.64 -16.59 21.46
C GLU A 82 -5.03 -15.25 20.80
N LEU A 83 -4.07 -14.52 20.21
CA LEU A 83 -4.34 -13.27 19.50
C LEU A 83 -5.31 -13.45 18.33
N PHE A 84 -5.37 -14.65 17.73
CA PHE A 84 -6.28 -14.91 16.61
C PHE A 84 -7.73 -15.05 17.05
N ASP A 85 -7.95 -15.43 18.31
CA ASP A 85 -9.29 -15.54 18.89
C ASP A 85 -9.75 -14.20 19.47
N ASN A 86 -8.85 -13.47 20.15
CA ASN A 86 -9.17 -12.20 20.82
C ASN A 86 -8.10 -11.11 20.56
N PRO A 87 -8.00 -10.58 19.32
CA PRO A 87 -6.95 -9.62 18.95
C PRO A 87 -6.99 -8.32 19.76
N THR A 88 -8.17 -7.92 20.25
CA THR A 88 -8.36 -6.71 21.06
C THR A 88 -7.65 -6.77 22.40
N ASP A 89 -7.47 -7.95 23.00
CA ASP A 89 -6.75 -8.12 24.27
C ASP A 89 -5.26 -7.77 24.14
N TYR A 90 -4.77 -7.80 22.90
CA TYR A 90 -3.41 -7.44 22.51
C TYR A 90 -3.32 -6.02 21.90
N GLY A 91 -4.41 -5.25 21.94
CA GLY A 91 -4.46 -3.92 21.31
C GLY A 91 -4.49 -3.95 19.78
N LEU A 92 -4.85 -5.08 19.19
CA LEU A 92 -4.99 -5.25 17.73
C LEU A 92 -6.48 -5.17 17.31
N ALA A 93 -6.71 -4.88 16.05
CA ALA A 93 -8.04 -4.76 15.46
C ALA A 93 -8.22 -5.75 14.30
N SER A 94 -9.39 -6.37 14.23
CA SER A 94 -9.83 -7.16 13.07
C SER A 94 -10.46 -6.23 12.03
N VAL A 95 -9.97 -6.27 10.80
CA VAL A 95 -10.42 -5.38 9.72
C VAL A 95 -10.68 -6.18 8.44
N SER A 96 -11.66 -5.69 7.67
CA SER A 96 -12.02 -6.25 6.36
C SER A 96 -11.23 -5.67 5.20
N GLU A 97 -10.40 -4.67 5.45
CA GLU A 97 -9.64 -3.96 4.43
C GLU A 97 -8.23 -3.68 4.95
N LEU A 98 -7.25 -3.68 4.04
CA LEU A 98 -5.89 -3.29 4.40
C LEU A 98 -5.88 -1.82 4.82
N PRO A 99 -5.23 -1.46 5.95
CA PRO A 99 -5.22 -0.10 6.42
C PRO A 99 -4.49 0.86 5.46
N ALA A 100 -4.98 2.09 5.37
CA ALA A 100 -4.49 3.11 4.43
C ALA A 100 -2.99 3.41 4.52
N TRP A 101 -2.35 3.18 5.67
CA TRP A 101 -0.91 3.39 5.82
C TRP A 101 -0.06 2.35 5.06
N LEU A 102 -0.61 1.17 4.73
CA LEU A 102 0.05 0.21 3.82
C LEU A 102 0.04 0.72 2.39
N THR A 103 -1.06 1.37 2.03
CA THR A 103 -1.30 1.88 0.68
C THR A 103 -0.81 3.29 0.45
N GLY A 104 -0.19 3.90 1.46
CA GLY A 104 0.11 5.33 1.45
C GLY A 104 -1.09 6.19 1.11
N GLY A 105 -2.30 5.72 1.45
CA GLY A 105 -3.57 6.39 1.22
C GLY A 105 -4.32 5.99 -0.06
N PHE A 106 -3.79 5.06 -0.87
CA PHE A 106 -4.46 4.62 -2.10
C PHE A 106 -5.47 3.49 -1.85
N SER A 107 -6.56 3.47 -2.61
CA SER A 107 -7.50 2.34 -2.67
C SER A 107 -7.13 1.37 -3.77
N ILE A 108 -7.53 0.10 -3.65
CA ILE A 108 -7.41 -0.86 -4.74
C ILE A 108 -8.22 -0.35 -5.94
N ASN A 109 -7.65 -0.46 -7.13
CA ASN A 109 -8.11 0.11 -8.40
C ASN A 109 -7.95 1.63 -8.54
N ASP A 110 -7.34 2.32 -7.58
CA ASP A 110 -6.95 3.72 -7.81
C ASP A 110 -6.02 3.83 -9.01
N VAL A 111 -6.19 4.91 -9.78
CA VAL A 111 -5.29 5.25 -10.87
C VAL A 111 -4.24 6.24 -10.36
N VAL A 112 -2.99 5.78 -10.37
CA VAL A 112 -1.82 6.52 -9.92
C VAL A 112 -0.80 6.67 -11.05
N PHE A 113 0.19 7.54 -10.82
CA PHE A 113 1.24 7.85 -11.79
C PHE A 113 2.59 7.90 -11.10
N TYR A 114 3.65 7.46 -11.79
CA TYR A 114 5.00 7.53 -11.24
C TYR A 114 5.49 8.98 -11.16
N ARG A 115 5.91 9.41 -9.98
CA ARG A 115 6.23 10.82 -9.68
C ARG A 115 7.45 11.35 -10.45
N PRO A 116 8.60 10.64 -10.53
CA PRO A 116 9.76 11.14 -11.27
C PRO A 116 9.50 11.33 -12.76
N ASP A 117 8.72 10.45 -13.37
CA ASP A 117 8.25 10.57 -14.75
C ASP A 117 6.84 9.95 -14.90
N PRO A 118 5.77 10.79 -14.87
CA PRO A 118 4.40 10.32 -14.98
C PRO A 118 4.08 9.58 -16.29
N ASN A 119 4.90 9.76 -17.33
CA ASN A 119 4.68 9.14 -18.63
C ASN A 119 5.48 7.83 -18.81
N ALA A 120 6.50 7.57 -17.98
CA ALA A 120 7.37 6.38 -18.13
C ALA A 120 6.60 5.05 -18.14
N TYR A 121 5.54 5.00 -17.34
CA TYR A 121 4.67 3.84 -17.14
C TYR A 121 3.19 4.13 -17.45
N GLY A 122 2.87 5.36 -17.88
CA GLY A 122 1.48 5.80 -18.06
C GLY A 122 0.64 5.69 -16.77
N ALA A 123 -0.66 5.58 -16.95
CA ALA A 123 -1.59 5.27 -15.86
C ALA A 123 -1.30 3.88 -15.26
N ILE A 124 -1.18 3.85 -13.94
CA ILE A 124 -0.91 2.67 -13.15
C ILE A 124 -2.15 2.38 -12.32
N THR A 125 -2.71 1.18 -12.45
CA THR A 125 -3.80 0.74 -11.57
C THR A 125 -3.19 0.13 -10.31
N VAL A 126 -3.59 0.64 -9.15
CA VAL A 126 -3.21 0.07 -7.86
C VAL A 126 -3.86 -1.30 -7.75
N SER A 127 -3.05 -2.34 -7.71
CA SER A 127 -3.50 -3.71 -7.47
C SER A 127 -2.91 -4.20 -6.16
N ALA A 128 -3.70 -4.95 -5.40
CA ALA A 128 -3.18 -5.75 -4.31
C ALA A 128 -2.85 -7.13 -4.86
N VAL A 129 -1.57 -7.45 -5.01
CA VAL A 129 -1.13 -8.83 -5.28
C VAL A 129 -0.71 -9.42 -3.93
N GLY A 130 -1.67 -10.05 -3.26
CA GLY A 130 -1.50 -10.45 -1.86
C GLY A 130 -1.37 -9.23 -0.95
N VAL A 131 -0.17 -9.01 -0.41
CA VAL A 131 0.18 -7.94 0.54
C VAL A 131 1.15 -6.91 0.01
N LYS A 132 1.57 -7.08 -1.24
CA LYS A 132 2.37 -6.09 -1.94
C LYS A 132 1.43 -5.26 -2.78
N ILE A 133 1.56 -3.94 -2.63
CA ILE A 133 0.89 -3.02 -3.51
C ILE A 133 1.74 -2.95 -4.76
N GLU A 134 1.19 -3.52 -5.81
CA GLU A 134 1.82 -3.53 -7.11
C GLU A 134 1.03 -2.60 -8.00
N GLY A 135 1.75 -1.68 -8.62
CA GLY A 135 1.19 -0.89 -9.70
C GLY A 135 1.18 -1.74 -10.96
N TYR A 136 0.01 -1.99 -11.54
CA TYR A 136 -0.06 -2.56 -12.87
C TYR A 136 -0.02 -1.43 -13.90
N SER A 137 1.04 -1.40 -14.72
CA SER A 137 1.12 -0.49 -15.86
C SER A 137 0.52 -1.17 -17.08
N ALA A 138 -0.65 -0.69 -17.53
CA ALA A 138 -1.22 -1.15 -18.80
C ALA A 138 -0.34 -0.76 -20.01
N HIS A 139 0.47 0.30 -19.87
CA HIS A 139 1.40 0.75 -20.90
C HIS A 139 2.61 -0.20 -21.08
N ARG A 140 3.06 -0.85 -20.00
CA ARG A 140 4.20 -1.78 -20.02
C ARG A 140 3.79 -3.24 -19.88
N GLU A 141 2.51 -3.51 -19.67
CA GLU A 141 1.93 -4.84 -19.41
C GLU A 141 2.65 -5.61 -18.29
N MET A 142 2.99 -4.91 -17.20
CA MET A 142 3.73 -5.51 -16.09
C MET A 142 3.36 -4.91 -14.73
N ALA A 143 3.54 -5.73 -13.70
CA ALA A 143 3.51 -5.33 -12.31
C ALA A 143 4.84 -4.65 -11.93
N LEU A 144 4.76 -3.51 -11.24
CA LEU A 144 5.89 -2.71 -10.84
C LEU A 144 5.87 -2.51 -9.31
N PRO A 145 7.00 -2.75 -8.62
CA PRO A 145 7.10 -2.49 -7.19
C PRO A 145 7.31 -0.99 -6.97
N PHE A 146 6.28 -0.29 -6.50
CA PHE A 146 6.38 1.13 -6.16
C PHE A 146 6.24 1.35 -4.67
N MET A 147 6.99 2.31 -4.13
CA MET A 147 6.67 2.88 -2.82
C MET A 147 5.58 3.93 -3.00
N ALA A 148 4.71 4.13 -2.02
CA ALA A 148 3.65 5.13 -2.14
C ALA A 148 4.18 6.56 -2.34
N SER A 149 5.37 6.87 -1.80
CA SER A 149 6.07 8.15 -2.01
C SER A 149 6.43 8.42 -3.48
N ASP A 150 6.56 7.37 -4.28
CA ASP A 150 6.94 7.44 -5.69
C ASP A 150 5.74 7.68 -6.60
N LEU A 151 4.53 7.85 -6.04
CA LEU A 151 3.29 7.90 -6.78
C LEU A 151 2.57 9.26 -6.62
N TYR A 152 1.81 9.61 -7.65
CA TYR A 152 0.82 10.68 -7.66
C TYR A 152 -0.57 10.11 -7.89
N THR A 153 -1.56 10.67 -7.22
CA THR A 153 -2.96 10.55 -7.67
C THR A 153 -3.19 11.40 -8.91
N ALA A 154 -4.26 11.12 -9.66
CA ALA A 154 -4.69 11.97 -10.78
C ALA A 154 -4.93 13.43 -10.35
N GLU A 155 -5.52 13.64 -9.17
CA GLU A 155 -5.75 14.98 -8.61
C GLU A 155 -4.44 15.71 -8.31
N ALA A 156 -3.48 15.03 -7.66
CA ALA A 156 -2.18 15.61 -7.35
C ALA A 156 -1.39 15.96 -8.61
N LEU A 157 -1.46 15.11 -9.64
CA LEU A 157 -0.87 15.36 -10.94
C LEU A 157 -1.49 16.56 -11.65
N GLY A 158 -2.82 16.72 -11.54
CA GLY A 158 -3.56 17.88 -12.05
C GLY A 158 -3.15 19.19 -11.37
N LYS A 159 -3.04 19.21 -10.04
CA LYS A 159 -2.55 20.38 -9.28
C LYS A 159 -1.12 20.75 -9.66
N GLU A 160 -0.24 19.76 -9.83
CA GLU A 160 1.14 20.03 -10.27
C GLU A 160 1.18 20.60 -11.70
N LEU A 161 0.30 20.12 -12.59
CA LEU A 161 0.14 20.68 -13.93
C LEU A 161 -0.31 22.15 -13.88
N GLU A 162 -1.27 22.50 -13.02
CA GLU A 162 -1.68 23.90 -12.81
C GLU A 162 -0.51 24.77 -12.34
N LEU A 163 0.25 24.32 -11.33
CA LEU A 163 1.44 25.03 -10.85
C LEU A 163 2.49 25.22 -11.97
N LEU A 164 2.71 24.19 -12.78
CA LEU A 164 3.61 24.28 -13.93
C LEU A 164 3.11 25.27 -14.99
N ILE A 165 1.80 25.46 -15.14
CA ILE A 165 1.20 26.41 -16.08
C ILE A 165 1.20 27.84 -15.53
N PHE A 166 1.03 28.05 -14.23
CA PHE A 166 0.85 29.41 -13.70
C PHE A 166 2.08 29.96 -12.96
N GLU A 167 2.91 29.10 -12.37
CA GLU A 167 3.91 29.54 -11.37
C GLU A 167 5.35 29.15 -11.70
N SER A 168 5.57 28.26 -12.68
CA SER A 168 6.93 27.79 -12.98
C SER A 168 7.79 28.83 -13.70
N THR A 169 8.90 29.21 -13.05
CA THR A 169 9.98 30.08 -13.58
C THR A 169 11.06 29.30 -14.36
N ASP A 170 11.03 27.97 -14.33
CA ASP A 170 11.95 27.07 -15.04
C ASP A 170 11.51 26.87 -16.50
N VAL A 171 11.82 27.85 -17.35
CA VAL A 171 11.35 27.92 -18.74
C VAL A 171 11.89 26.77 -19.60
N LEU A 172 13.08 26.24 -19.31
CA LEU A 172 13.79 25.27 -20.16
C LEU A 172 13.05 23.94 -20.29
N ASN A 173 12.46 23.45 -19.19
CA ASN A 173 11.83 22.12 -19.17
C ASN A 173 10.32 22.15 -18.91
N ARG A 174 9.73 23.35 -18.80
CA ARG A 174 8.30 23.51 -18.50
C ARG A 174 7.38 22.85 -19.52
N ARG A 175 7.66 23.04 -20.82
CA ARG A 175 6.84 22.45 -21.89
C ARG A 175 6.85 20.92 -21.84
N GLU A 176 8.03 20.32 -21.67
CA GLU A 176 8.17 18.86 -21.58
C GLU A 176 7.45 18.29 -20.35
N LYS A 177 7.63 18.93 -19.18
CA LYS A 177 6.94 18.57 -17.94
C LYS A 177 5.41 18.62 -18.07
N ILE A 178 4.88 19.66 -18.73
CA ILE A 178 3.44 19.82 -19.02
C ILE A 178 2.95 18.71 -19.95
N VAL A 179 3.65 18.47 -21.07
CA VAL A 179 3.26 17.46 -22.06
C VAL A 179 3.26 16.06 -21.45
N ALA A 180 4.25 15.72 -20.62
CA ALA A 180 4.31 14.42 -19.94
C ALA A 180 3.09 14.19 -19.02
N ARG A 181 2.69 15.21 -18.26
CA ARG A 181 1.55 15.13 -17.33
C ARG A 181 0.21 15.07 -18.05
N ILE A 182 0.02 15.85 -19.12
CA ILE A 182 -1.15 15.76 -19.99
C ILE A 182 -1.24 14.36 -20.63
N SER A 183 -0.13 13.85 -21.15
CA SER A 183 -0.10 12.52 -21.79
C SER A 183 -0.41 11.40 -20.81
N ALA A 184 0.12 11.48 -19.59
CA ALA A 184 -0.19 10.57 -18.50
C ALA A 184 -1.68 10.60 -18.15
N LEU A 185 -2.27 11.79 -17.92
CA LEU A 185 -3.70 11.92 -17.62
C LEU A 185 -4.60 11.40 -18.77
N LEU A 186 -4.23 11.67 -20.04
CA LEU A 186 -4.95 11.15 -21.19
C LEU A 186 -4.87 9.63 -21.31
N SER A 187 -3.79 9.00 -20.83
CA SER A 187 -3.68 7.55 -20.80
C SER A 187 -4.65 6.91 -19.80
N ALA A 188 -4.94 7.59 -18.68
CA ALA A 188 -5.91 7.12 -17.70
C ALA A 188 -7.33 7.10 -18.25
N ALA A 189 -7.69 7.99 -19.17
CA ALA A 189 -9.00 8.00 -19.83
C ALA A 189 -9.23 6.80 -20.78
N LYS A 190 -8.23 5.93 -20.96
CA LYS A 190 -8.29 4.73 -21.81
C LYS A 190 -8.33 3.42 -21.02
N LEU A 191 -8.23 3.49 -19.69
CA LEU A 191 -8.44 2.37 -18.78
C LEU A 191 -9.94 2.14 -18.57
#